data_AF-A0A9R1NH69-F1
#
_entry.id   AF-A0A9R1NH69-F1
#
_cell.length_a   1.000
_cell.length_b   1.000
_cell.length_c   1.000
_cell.angle_alpha   90.00
_cell.angle_beta   90.00
_cell.angle_gamma   90.00
#
_symmetry.space_group_name_H-M   'P 1'
#
loop_
_entity.id
_entity.type
_entity.pdbx_description
1 polymer ?
#
loop_
_entity_poly.entity_id
_entity_poly.type
_entity_poly.pdbx_seq_one_letter_code
_entity_poly.pdbx_strand_id
1 'polypeptide(L)'
;MANTNITGILEKMTGKDKDYRYMATSDLLSELNKESFKADQDLESKLTNIVLQQLEDASGDVSGLAVKCLAPLVKKVNEERVVEMTDKLCDKLLNGKDQHRDTASIALKAVIVEVTTASLSEKILVSLAPQLINGVTNGKSAEIKCECLDILSDVLHRFGNVITKDHAYMLTALLTQLSSTQASVRKKSVSCIASLAPCLSDDLLAKATLEVIKLLKIKRAKSDITRTNIQMIGALSRSVGYRFGPHLAEAVPLLINYCTSASENDEELREYSLQALESFMLRCPRDISPYCEGILNLALEYVSYDPNFTDSMEEDTDDEVQDEEEDDESADEYTDDEDASWKVRRASAKCLSAIIASRPQMLSKMYQEACPKLVDRFREREENVKMDIFNTFIELLRQTGNVTKGQGDIDESSPRWLLKQEVPKVVKSINRQLREKSIKTKVGAFSVLKELVVVLPDCLADQFGSLVPGIEKALNDKSSTSNLKIEALAFTRIVMASHSPSVFHPYIQALSGPILSAIGDRYYKVTAEALRVCGELVRVLRPNFEVSLILQTVML
;
A
#
# COMPACT_ATOMS: atom_id res chain seq x y z
N MET A 1 46.11 26.75 6.24
CA MET A 1 45.82 26.84 4.78
C MET A 1 44.39 26.41 4.44
N ALA A 2 43.84 25.33 5.01
CA ALA A 2 42.44 24.94 4.77
C ALA A 2 41.40 25.99 5.24
N ASN A 3 41.52 26.53 6.46
CA ASN A 3 40.58 27.53 6.99
C ASN A 3 40.55 28.84 6.19
N THR A 4 41.67 29.24 5.58
CA THR A 4 41.76 30.46 4.77
C THR A 4 40.96 30.35 3.46
N ASN A 5 40.86 29.15 2.90
CA ASN A 5 40.07 28.87 1.70
C ASN A 5 38.56 28.92 2.00
N ILE A 6 38.13 28.38 3.15
CA ILE A 6 36.73 28.42 3.59
C ILE A 6 36.25 29.87 3.77
N THR A 7 37.05 30.73 4.41
CA THR A 7 36.67 32.15 4.58
C THR A 7 36.40 32.83 3.25
N GLY A 8 37.23 32.58 2.23
CA GLY A 8 37.03 33.12 0.89
C GLY A 8 35.78 32.55 0.17
N ILE A 9 35.45 31.28 0.41
CA ILE A 9 34.19 30.68 -0.07
C ILE A 9 32.99 31.38 0.58
N LEU A 10 33.03 31.54 1.91
CA LEU A 10 31.96 32.17 2.69
C LEU A 10 31.71 33.63 2.29
N GLU A 11 32.76 34.40 1.96
CA GLU A 11 32.60 35.76 1.43
C GLU A 11 31.86 35.76 0.08
N LYS A 12 32.22 34.86 -0.83
CA LYS A 12 31.59 34.74 -2.16
C LYS A 12 30.14 34.28 -2.09
N MET A 13 29.77 33.48 -1.08
CA MET A 13 28.38 33.08 -0.82
C MET A 13 27.48 34.30 -0.54
N THR A 14 28.04 35.39 0.01
CA THR A 14 27.29 36.65 0.25
C THR A 14 27.37 37.65 -0.90
N GLY A 15 27.95 37.25 -2.04
CA GLY A 15 28.14 38.10 -3.21
C GLY A 15 26.84 38.49 -3.93
N LYS A 16 26.87 39.59 -4.70
CA LYS A 16 25.68 40.07 -5.45
C LYS A 16 25.27 39.16 -6.61
N ASP A 17 26.23 38.47 -7.20
CA ASP A 17 26.06 37.67 -8.42
C ASP A 17 25.61 36.24 -8.09
N LYS A 18 24.58 35.76 -8.81
CA LYS A 18 23.98 34.45 -8.58
C LYS A 18 24.97 33.31 -8.81
N ASP A 19 25.72 33.35 -9.90
CA ASP A 19 26.60 32.25 -10.30
C ASP A 19 27.77 32.12 -9.33
N TYR A 20 28.30 33.25 -8.85
CA TYR A 20 29.31 33.23 -7.78
C TYR A 20 28.77 32.63 -6.48
N ARG A 21 27.53 32.95 -6.08
CA ARG A 21 26.93 32.34 -4.88
C ARG A 21 26.68 30.85 -5.07
N TYR A 22 26.20 30.43 -6.24
CA TYR A 22 25.98 29.02 -6.57
C TYR A 22 27.29 28.23 -6.54
N MET A 23 28.32 28.70 -7.24
CA MET A 23 29.65 28.07 -7.26
C MET A 23 30.24 27.99 -5.86
N ALA A 24 30.19 29.08 -5.08
CA ALA A 24 30.71 29.08 -3.72
C ALA A 24 29.95 28.09 -2.81
N THR A 25 28.63 28.00 -2.94
CA THR A 25 27.83 27.02 -2.17
C THR A 25 28.15 25.58 -2.58
N SER A 26 28.41 25.34 -3.88
CA SER A 26 28.86 24.04 -4.40
C SER A 26 30.24 23.65 -3.89
N ASP A 27 31.18 24.60 -3.89
CA ASP A 27 32.53 24.41 -3.36
C ASP A 27 32.47 24.12 -1.86
N LEU A 28 31.63 24.83 -1.11
CA LEU A 28 31.40 24.56 0.31
C LEU A 28 30.88 23.13 0.53
N LEU A 29 29.89 22.69 -0.25
CA LEU A 29 29.36 21.32 -0.16
C LEU A 29 30.46 20.28 -0.38
N SER A 30 31.33 20.50 -1.37
CA SER A 30 32.46 19.62 -1.65
C SER A 30 33.45 19.57 -0.48
N GLU A 31 33.76 20.72 0.13
CA GLU A 31 34.64 20.78 1.31
C GLU A 31 34.03 20.09 2.54
N LEU A 32 32.74 20.30 2.82
CA LEU A 32 32.05 19.69 3.97
C LEU A 32 32.02 18.15 3.90
N ASN A 33 31.98 17.59 2.69
CA ASN A 33 31.99 16.15 2.48
C ASN A 33 33.37 15.51 2.70
N LYS A 34 34.44 16.29 2.83
CA LYS A 34 35.77 15.74 3.13
C LYS A 34 35.84 15.28 4.57
N GLU A 35 36.36 14.07 4.79
CA GLU A 35 36.61 13.56 6.15
C GLU A 35 37.58 14.44 6.93
N SER A 36 38.56 15.04 6.24
CA SER A 36 39.58 15.92 6.81
C SER A 36 39.06 17.30 7.23
N PHE A 37 37.83 17.67 6.86
CA PHE A 37 37.25 18.95 7.24
C PHE A 37 37.08 19.05 8.76
N LYS A 38 37.63 20.12 9.34
CA LYS A 38 37.49 20.49 10.75
C LYS A 38 37.25 21.99 10.83
N ALA A 39 36.28 22.39 11.64
CA ALA A 39 36.01 23.78 11.95
C ALA A 39 36.36 24.06 13.42
N ASP A 40 36.88 25.26 13.69
CA ASP A 40 36.94 25.79 15.05
C ASP A 40 35.60 26.46 15.40
N GLN A 41 35.43 26.84 16.68
CA GLN A 41 34.16 27.37 17.18
C GLN A 41 33.71 28.66 16.45
N ASP A 42 34.65 29.52 16.08
CA ASP A 42 34.37 30.75 15.34
C ASP A 42 33.93 30.46 13.90
N LEU A 43 34.59 29.49 13.25
CA LEU A 43 34.26 29.07 11.91
C LEU A 43 32.91 28.34 11.88
N GLU A 44 32.61 27.46 12.83
CA GLU A 44 31.31 26.78 12.94
C GLU A 44 30.15 27.79 12.99
N SER A 45 30.29 28.84 13.81
CA SER A 45 29.28 29.89 13.94
C SER A 45 29.09 30.66 12.62
N LYS A 46 30.17 31.11 11.99
CA LYS A 46 30.10 31.82 10.70
C LYS A 46 29.50 30.95 9.59
N LEU A 47 29.97 29.72 9.49
CA LEU A 47 29.53 28.73 8.51
C LEU A 47 28.03 28.47 8.64
N THR A 48 27.56 28.18 9.86
CA THR A 48 26.14 27.91 10.12
C THR A 48 25.27 29.12 9.78
N ASN A 49 25.66 30.32 10.19
CA ASN A 49 24.90 31.54 9.91
C ASN A 49 24.83 31.86 8.40
N ILE A 50 25.93 31.70 7.67
CA ILE A 50 25.96 31.97 6.22
C ILE A 50 25.14 30.93 5.44
N VAL A 51 25.23 29.64 5.80
CA VAL A 51 24.38 28.61 5.19
C VAL A 51 22.89 28.89 5.46
N LEU A 52 22.53 29.26 6.69
CA LEU A 52 21.15 29.61 7.04
C LEU A 52 20.64 30.88 6.34
N GLN A 53 21.52 31.83 6.03
CA GLN A 53 21.19 32.99 5.20
C GLN A 53 20.98 32.57 3.74
N GLN A 54 21.79 31.65 3.24
CA GLN A 54 21.70 31.17 1.86
C GLN A 54 20.39 30.42 1.56
N LEU A 55 19.72 29.86 2.58
CA LEU A 55 18.38 29.29 2.44
C LEU A 55 17.32 30.31 2.01
N GLU A 56 17.57 31.59 2.25
CA GLU A 56 16.70 32.71 1.87
C GLU A 56 17.13 33.38 0.55
N ASP A 57 17.99 32.73 -0.22
CA ASP A 57 18.39 33.26 -1.52
C ASP A 57 17.19 33.44 -2.46
N ALA A 58 17.20 34.51 -3.23
CA ALA A 58 16.19 34.75 -4.26
C ALA A 58 16.18 33.67 -5.35
N SER A 59 17.32 32.99 -5.57
CA SER A 59 17.42 31.87 -6.49
C SER A 59 17.16 30.53 -5.79
N GLY A 60 16.14 29.81 -6.27
CA GLY A 60 15.83 28.44 -5.83
C GLY A 60 16.99 27.45 -6.00
N ASP A 61 17.84 27.63 -7.03
CA ASP A 61 19.02 26.77 -7.24
C ASP A 61 20.03 26.90 -6.11
N VAL A 62 20.25 28.13 -5.65
CA VAL A 62 21.23 28.45 -4.60
C VAL A 62 20.70 28.01 -3.23
N SER A 63 19.43 28.30 -2.91
CA SER A 63 18.81 27.87 -1.66
C SER A 63 18.64 26.34 -1.60
N GLY A 64 18.31 25.70 -2.72
CA GLY A 64 18.27 24.23 -2.83
C GLY A 64 19.64 23.59 -2.62
N LEU A 65 20.72 24.23 -3.07
CA LEU A 65 22.09 23.76 -2.80
C LEU A 65 22.49 23.99 -1.33
N ALA A 66 22.07 25.10 -0.73
CA ALA A 66 22.27 25.37 0.69
C ALA A 66 21.59 24.32 1.59
N VAL A 67 20.40 23.84 1.23
CA VAL A 67 19.74 22.71 1.92
C VAL A 67 20.63 21.46 1.89
N LYS A 68 21.27 21.15 0.75
CA LYS A 68 22.16 19.99 0.63
C LYS A 68 23.42 20.12 1.49
N CYS A 69 23.88 21.34 1.77
CA CYS A 69 25.00 21.58 2.69
C CYS A 69 24.68 21.24 4.14
N LEU A 70 23.41 21.31 4.57
CA LEU A 70 23.01 21.04 5.96
C LEU A 70 23.36 19.61 6.37
N ALA A 71 23.19 18.64 5.47
CA ALA A 71 23.38 17.24 5.81
C ALA A 71 24.82 16.90 6.28
N PRO A 72 25.88 17.23 5.51
CA PRO A 72 27.25 17.07 6.00
C PRO A 72 27.58 18.08 7.11
N LEU A 73 26.99 19.28 7.13
CA LEU A 73 27.25 20.28 8.17
C LEU A 73 26.86 19.79 9.57
N VAL A 74 25.70 19.16 9.73
CA VAL A 74 25.23 18.60 11.03
C VAL A 74 26.26 17.63 11.63
N LYS A 75 26.99 16.90 10.78
CA LYS A 75 28.01 15.92 11.21
C LYS A 75 29.34 16.55 11.59
N LYS A 76 29.53 17.84 11.29
CA LYS A 76 30.82 18.53 11.36
C LYS A 76 30.85 19.67 12.37
N VAL A 77 29.71 20.05 12.93
CA VAL A 77 29.58 21.09 13.97
C VAL A 77 29.21 20.47 15.31
N ASN A 78 29.43 21.20 16.40
CA ASN A 78 29.05 20.72 17.73
C ASN A 78 27.52 20.64 17.92
N GLU A 79 27.08 19.83 18.90
CA GLU A 79 25.66 19.60 19.18
C GLU A 79 24.88 20.90 19.50
N GLU A 80 25.49 21.85 20.21
CA GLU A 80 24.82 23.12 20.54
C GLU A 80 24.53 23.96 19.30
N ARG A 81 25.42 23.93 18.30
CA ARG A 81 25.19 24.60 17.01
C ARG A 81 24.08 23.93 16.22
N VAL A 82 23.97 22.61 16.27
CA VAL A 82 22.86 21.90 15.62
C VAL A 82 21.52 22.30 16.27
N VAL A 83 21.46 22.38 17.60
CA VAL A 83 20.25 22.83 18.32
C VAL A 83 19.88 24.27 17.93
N GLU A 84 20.84 25.20 17.97
CA GLU A 84 20.61 26.59 17.55
C GLU A 84 20.12 26.67 16.09
N MET A 85 20.68 25.85 15.20
CA MET A 85 20.27 25.76 13.81
C MET A 85 18.81 25.28 13.69
N THR A 86 18.41 24.25 14.44
CA THR A 86 17.02 23.78 14.45
C THR A 86 16.05 24.84 14.97
N ASP A 87 16.44 25.60 16.01
CA ASP A 87 15.62 26.67 16.56
C ASP A 87 15.43 27.82 15.56
N LYS A 88 16.52 28.26 14.91
CA LYS A 88 16.46 29.29 13.86
C LYS A 88 15.59 28.87 12.68
N LEU A 89 15.69 27.61 12.24
CA LEU A 89 14.85 27.09 11.16
C LEU A 89 13.37 27.01 11.57
N CYS A 90 13.09 26.60 12.81
CA CYS A 90 11.74 26.58 13.34
C CYS A 90 11.14 27.98 13.47
N ASP A 91 11.91 28.97 13.94
CA ASP A 91 11.46 30.35 13.99
C ASP A 91 11.16 30.92 12.59
N LYS A 92 12.03 30.64 11.60
CA LYS A 92 11.77 31.01 10.20
C LYS A 92 10.52 30.36 9.65
N LEU A 93 10.22 29.13 10.04
CA LEU A 93 8.99 28.45 9.64
C LEU A 93 7.74 29.11 10.25
N LEU A 94 7.79 29.43 11.55
CA LEU A 94 6.66 29.96 12.30
C LEU A 94 6.40 31.45 12.03
N ASN A 95 7.47 32.24 11.90
CA ASN A 95 7.44 33.70 11.90
C ASN A 95 8.06 34.34 10.64
N GLY A 96 8.72 33.55 9.80
CA GLY A 96 9.37 34.04 8.58
C GLY A 96 8.39 34.35 7.45
N LYS A 97 8.96 34.81 6.32
CA LYS A 97 8.22 35.16 5.10
C LYS A 97 7.70 33.90 4.40
N ASP A 98 6.50 33.99 3.84
CA ASP A 98 5.83 32.86 3.16
C ASP A 98 6.72 32.22 2.07
N GLN A 99 7.41 33.02 1.25
CA GLN A 99 8.27 32.53 0.17
C GLN A 99 9.42 31.62 0.62
N HIS A 100 9.86 31.71 1.88
CA HIS A 100 10.99 30.93 2.40
C HIS A 100 10.55 29.83 3.38
N ARG A 101 9.25 29.72 3.68
CA ARG A 101 8.73 28.76 4.67
C ARG A 101 8.95 27.32 4.22
N ASP A 102 8.66 27.02 2.96
CA ASP A 102 8.89 25.69 2.38
C ASP A 102 10.37 25.30 2.46
N THR A 103 11.28 26.23 2.11
CA THR A 103 12.71 25.99 2.23
C THR A 103 13.13 25.76 3.68
N ALA A 104 12.60 26.52 4.63
CA ALA A 104 12.88 26.32 6.06
C ALA A 104 12.38 24.97 6.56
N SER A 105 11.19 24.52 6.11
CA SER A 105 10.65 23.19 6.43
C SER A 105 11.53 22.07 5.88
N ILE A 106 11.90 22.15 4.60
CA ILE A 106 12.80 21.17 3.95
C ILE A 106 14.16 21.14 4.65
N ALA A 107 14.73 22.31 4.96
CA ALA A 107 15.99 22.44 5.69
C ALA A 107 15.92 21.80 7.08
N LEU A 108 14.85 22.04 7.82
CA LEU A 108 14.67 21.48 9.16
C LEU A 108 14.55 19.95 9.10
N LYS A 109 13.78 19.41 8.15
CA LYS A 109 13.71 17.95 7.91
C LYS A 109 15.07 17.36 7.54
N ALA A 110 15.83 18.03 6.68
CA ALA A 110 17.17 17.60 6.30
C ALA A 110 18.11 17.53 7.51
N VAL A 111 18.03 18.49 8.44
CA VAL A 111 18.81 18.47 9.69
C VAL A 111 18.37 17.30 10.58
N ILE A 112 17.06 17.11 10.77
CA ILE A 112 16.49 16.05 11.63
C ILE A 112 16.92 14.66 11.19
N VAL A 113 17.00 14.39 9.87
CA VAL A 113 17.40 13.09 9.31
C VAL A 113 18.84 12.72 9.68
N GLU A 114 19.72 13.71 9.81
CA GLU A 114 21.15 13.48 10.12
C GLU A 114 21.45 13.37 11.62
N VAL A 115 20.46 13.63 12.48
CA VAL A 115 20.59 13.41 13.92
C VAL A 115 20.65 11.91 14.20
N THR A 116 21.77 11.47 14.79
CA THR A 116 22.06 10.05 15.06
C THR A 116 22.37 9.75 16.53
N THR A 117 22.74 10.75 17.33
CA THR A 117 23.07 10.56 18.75
C THR A 117 21.86 10.80 19.65
N ALA A 118 21.73 9.99 20.70
CA ALA A 118 20.64 10.12 21.67
C ALA A 118 20.67 11.48 22.40
N SER A 119 21.87 11.93 22.80
CA SER A 119 22.10 13.23 23.44
C SER A 119 21.60 14.41 22.61
N LEU A 120 21.95 14.44 21.31
CA LEU A 120 21.52 15.49 20.40
C LEU A 120 20.01 15.42 20.15
N SER A 121 19.47 14.20 19.98
CA SER A 121 18.03 14.03 19.77
C SER A 121 17.21 14.56 20.96
N GLU A 122 17.64 14.30 22.20
CA GLU A 122 16.98 14.81 23.40
C GLU A 122 17.03 16.35 23.46
N LYS A 123 18.20 16.94 23.22
CA LYS A 123 18.36 18.41 23.20
C LYS A 123 17.48 19.08 22.14
N ILE A 124 17.46 18.54 20.92
CA ILE A 124 16.62 19.05 19.83
C ILE A 124 15.15 18.92 20.22
N LEU A 125 14.71 17.77 20.73
CA LEU A 125 13.31 17.56 21.08
C LEU A 125 12.82 18.51 22.17
N VAL A 126 13.62 18.69 23.22
CA VAL A 126 13.28 19.60 24.33
C VAL A 126 13.08 21.04 23.84
N SER A 127 13.87 21.48 22.84
CA SER A 127 13.73 22.82 22.27
C SER A 127 12.63 22.92 21.20
N LEU A 128 12.61 21.96 20.28
CA LEU A 128 11.82 22.01 19.05
C LEU A 128 10.36 21.59 19.26
N ALA A 129 10.11 20.55 20.06
CA ALA A 129 8.75 20.03 20.23
C ALA A 129 7.77 21.07 20.80
N PRO A 130 8.12 21.88 21.83
CA PRO A 130 7.23 22.95 22.31
C PRO A 130 6.91 23.99 21.24
N GLN A 131 7.89 24.37 20.42
CA GLN A 131 7.72 25.34 19.33
C GLN A 131 6.78 24.81 18.24
N LEU A 132 7.00 23.57 17.80
CA LEU A 132 6.14 22.91 16.81
C LEU A 132 4.71 22.75 17.34
N ILE A 133 4.53 22.30 18.58
CA ILE A 133 3.19 22.18 19.18
C ILE A 133 2.50 23.54 19.25
N ASN A 134 3.22 24.60 19.63
CA ASN A 134 2.66 25.96 19.60
C ASN A 134 2.27 26.39 18.17
N GLY A 135 3.06 26.02 17.15
CA GLY A 135 2.71 26.24 15.74
C GLY A 135 1.47 25.47 15.31
N VAL A 136 1.27 24.24 15.79
CA VAL A 136 0.07 23.43 15.55
C VAL A 136 -1.17 24.08 16.18
N THR A 137 -1.09 24.52 17.43
CA THR A 137 -2.24 25.08 18.15
C THR A 137 -2.57 26.50 17.71
N ASN A 138 -1.55 27.37 17.70
CA ASN A 138 -1.66 28.82 17.59
C ASN A 138 -1.15 29.38 16.24
N GLY A 139 -0.76 28.52 15.30
CA GLY A 139 -0.32 28.93 13.97
C GLY A 139 -1.35 29.79 13.25
N LYS A 140 -0.87 30.88 12.62
CA LYS A 140 -1.69 31.92 11.98
C LYS A 140 -2.41 31.43 10.72
N SER A 141 -1.84 30.46 10.02
CA SER A 141 -2.36 29.90 8.77
C SER A 141 -2.43 28.37 8.83
N ALA A 142 -3.27 27.78 7.97
CA ALA A 142 -3.35 26.33 7.82
C ALA A 142 -2.02 25.73 7.34
N GLU A 143 -1.26 26.47 6.52
CA GLU A 143 0.06 26.09 6.02
C GLU A 143 1.06 25.91 7.16
N ILE A 144 1.18 26.89 8.06
CA ILE A 144 2.07 26.79 9.24
C ILE A 144 1.71 25.56 10.08
N LYS A 145 0.42 25.35 10.33
CA LYS A 145 -0.05 24.18 11.09
C LYS A 145 0.32 22.87 10.39
N CYS A 146 0.13 22.80 9.08
CA CYS A 146 0.47 21.65 8.26
C CYS A 146 1.97 21.34 8.30
N GLU A 147 2.84 22.34 8.12
CA GLU A 147 4.29 22.15 8.16
C GLU A 147 4.75 21.72 9.56
N CYS A 148 4.19 22.32 10.62
CA CYS A 148 4.49 21.90 12.00
C CYS A 148 4.07 20.45 12.26
N LEU A 149 2.90 20.03 11.78
CA LEU A 149 2.41 18.65 11.92
C LEU A 149 3.30 17.65 11.17
N ASP A 150 3.76 17.99 9.97
CA ASP A 150 4.65 17.12 9.19
C ASP A 150 5.99 16.94 9.88
N ILE A 151 6.66 18.04 10.25
CA ILE A 151 7.96 17.99 10.92
C ILE A 151 7.81 17.25 12.25
N LEU A 152 6.76 17.52 13.01
CA LEU A 152 6.50 16.82 14.25
C LEU A 152 6.29 15.32 14.05
N SER A 153 5.61 14.92 12.96
CA SER A 153 5.46 13.50 12.61
C SER A 153 6.81 12.83 12.34
N ASP A 154 7.69 13.48 11.57
CA ASP A 154 9.04 12.97 11.26
C ASP A 154 9.89 12.83 12.54
N VAL A 155 9.82 13.84 13.41
CA VAL A 155 10.51 13.86 14.70
C VAL A 155 10.00 12.73 15.62
N LEU A 156 8.68 12.55 15.73
CA LEU A 156 8.09 11.53 16.58
C LEU A 156 8.36 10.11 16.07
N HIS A 157 8.36 9.90 14.76
CA HIS A 157 8.69 8.60 14.17
C HIS A 157 10.12 8.17 14.52
N ARG A 158 11.07 9.12 14.64
CA ARG A 158 12.47 8.80 14.96
C ARG A 158 12.74 8.80 16.46
N PHE A 159 12.16 9.72 17.20
CA PHE A 159 12.57 10.03 18.57
C PHE A 159 11.42 10.05 19.59
N GLY A 160 10.23 9.58 19.23
CA GLY A 160 9.03 9.66 20.09
C GLY A 160 9.21 9.03 21.47
N ASN A 161 10.04 7.99 21.61
CA ASN A 161 10.31 7.33 22.89
C ASN A 161 11.20 8.14 23.86
N VAL A 162 11.82 9.23 23.41
CA VAL A 162 12.76 10.03 24.22
C VAL A 162 12.03 11.05 25.11
N ILE A 163 10.88 11.59 24.68
CA ILE A 163 10.14 12.68 25.36
C ILE A 163 8.83 12.25 26.02
N THR A 164 8.84 11.13 26.74
CA THR A 164 7.63 10.54 27.36
C THR A 164 6.89 11.49 28.31
N LYS A 165 7.58 12.43 28.95
CA LYS A 165 6.98 13.41 29.87
C LYS A 165 6.02 14.38 29.18
N ASP A 166 6.25 14.69 27.91
CA ASP A 166 5.48 15.69 27.17
C ASP A 166 4.32 15.07 26.37
N HIS A 167 4.28 13.74 26.25
CA HIS A 167 3.28 13.01 25.45
C HIS A 167 1.84 13.40 25.78
N ALA A 168 1.51 13.59 27.06
CA ALA A 168 0.16 13.96 27.47
C ALA A 168 -0.26 15.34 26.95
N TYR A 169 0.65 16.31 26.99
CA TYR A 169 0.42 17.66 26.47
C TYR A 169 0.35 17.64 24.94
N MET A 170 1.31 16.98 24.29
CA MET A 170 1.35 16.85 22.82
C MET A 170 0.09 16.19 22.27
N LEU A 171 -0.33 15.08 22.87
CA LEU A 171 -1.53 14.36 22.48
C LEU A 171 -2.78 15.25 22.61
N THR A 172 -2.88 16.00 23.71
CA THR A 172 -4.02 16.92 23.91
C THR A 172 -4.05 17.99 22.82
N ALA A 173 -2.91 18.61 22.52
CA ALA A 173 -2.81 19.60 21.45
C ALA A 173 -3.20 19.03 20.08
N LEU A 174 -2.71 17.84 19.73
CA LEU A 174 -3.01 17.19 18.46
C LEU A 174 -4.50 16.79 18.33
N LEU A 175 -5.11 16.25 19.40
CA LEU A 175 -6.52 15.85 19.39
C LEU A 175 -7.45 17.03 19.10
N THR A 176 -7.13 18.24 19.60
CA THR A 176 -7.95 19.43 19.30
C THR A 176 -7.99 19.78 17.81
N GLN A 177 -6.94 19.44 17.06
CA GLN A 177 -6.87 19.74 15.62
C GLN A 177 -7.74 18.82 14.76
N LEU A 178 -8.23 17.70 15.31
CA LEU A 178 -9.17 16.80 14.61
C LEU A 178 -10.54 17.46 14.35
N SER A 179 -10.86 18.55 15.05
CA SER A 179 -12.07 19.35 14.83
C SER A 179 -11.81 20.63 14.02
N SER A 180 -10.61 20.80 13.44
CA SER A 180 -10.29 21.95 12.60
C SER A 180 -11.23 22.04 11.38
N THR A 181 -11.59 23.26 10.97
CA THR A 181 -12.37 23.49 9.75
C THR A 181 -11.60 23.12 8.48
N GLN A 182 -10.26 23.16 8.54
CA GLN A 182 -9.39 22.87 7.40
C GLN A 182 -9.09 21.38 7.31
N ALA A 183 -9.52 20.73 6.23
CA ALA A 183 -9.34 19.29 6.03
C ALA A 183 -7.85 18.86 6.00
N SER A 184 -6.97 19.67 5.42
CA SER A 184 -5.52 19.41 5.39
C SER A 184 -4.91 19.32 6.78
N VAL A 185 -5.28 20.24 7.69
CA VAL A 185 -4.84 20.23 9.09
C VAL A 185 -5.32 18.99 9.81
N ARG A 186 -6.61 18.61 9.64
CA ARG A 186 -7.14 17.38 10.27
C ARG A 186 -6.40 16.14 9.77
N LYS A 187 -6.22 15.99 8.46
CA LYS A 187 -5.52 14.82 7.85
C LYS A 187 -4.07 14.70 8.30
N LYS A 188 -3.32 15.80 8.38
CA LYS A 188 -1.95 15.80 8.92
C LYS A 188 -1.92 15.52 10.42
N SER A 189 -2.92 15.97 11.17
CA SER A 189 -3.07 15.63 12.59
C SER A 189 -3.28 14.13 12.81
N VAL A 190 -4.05 13.48 11.92
CA VAL A 190 -4.19 12.01 11.94
C VAL A 190 -2.84 11.32 11.79
N SER A 191 -2.04 11.73 10.81
CA SER A 191 -0.69 11.18 10.58
C SER A 191 0.24 11.40 11.79
N CYS A 192 0.18 12.59 12.39
CA CYS A 192 1.01 12.94 13.54
C CYS A 192 0.64 12.14 14.79
N ILE A 193 -0.66 12.02 15.10
CA ILE A 193 -1.13 11.18 16.22
C ILE A 193 -0.77 9.71 15.97
N ALA A 194 -0.91 9.22 14.73
CA ALA A 194 -0.53 7.86 14.37
C ALA A 194 0.99 7.61 14.55
N SER A 195 1.83 8.62 14.35
CA SER A 195 3.28 8.56 14.60
C SER A 195 3.63 8.62 16.09
N LEU A 196 2.83 9.34 16.89
CA LEU A 196 2.96 9.38 18.35
C LEU A 196 2.50 8.07 19.02
N ALA A 197 1.43 7.47 18.51
CA ALA A 197 0.68 6.40 19.18
C ALA A 197 1.52 5.20 19.65
N PRO A 198 2.52 4.68 18.89
CA PRO A 198 3.36 3.59 19.36
C PRO A 198 4.15 3.90 20.63
N CYS A 199 4.48 5.18 20.86
CA CYS A 199 5.27 5.66 21.99
C CYS A 199 4.43 5.96 23.24
N LEU A 200 3.10 6.04 23.11
CA LEU A 200 2.20 6.37 24.22
C LEU A 200 2.12 5.22 25.23
N SER A 201 1.91 5.55 26.50
CA SER A 201 1.45 4.58 27.50
C SER A 201 0.02 4.09 27.19
N ASP A 202 -0.39 2.96 27.76
CA ASP A 202 -1.74 2.41 27.55
C ASP A 202 -2.83 3.37 28.06
N ASP A 203 -2.59 4.11 29.15
CA ASP A 203 -3.52 5.13 29.65
C ASP A 203 -3.71 6.29 28.67
N LEU A 204 -2.62 6.78 28.06
CA LEU A 204 -2.68 7.86 27.07
C LEU A 204 -3.29 7.39 25.76
N LEU A 205 -2.99 6.16 25.34
CA LEU A 205 -3.63 5.54 24.17
C LEU A 205 -5.13 5.38 24.39
N ALA A 206 -5.55 4.92 25.56
CA ALA A 206 -6.96 4.82 25.92
C ALA A 206 -7.64 6.19 25.91
N LYS A 207 -7.00 7.21 26.47
CA LYS A 207 -7.49 8.59 26.42
C LYS A 207 -7.65 9.09 24.98
N ALA A 208 -6.67 8.83 24.12
CA ALA A 208 -6.73 9.20 22.70
C ALA A 208 -7.92 8.56 22.00
N THR A 209 -8.06 7.24 22.12
CA THR A 209 -9.14 6.48 21.48
C THR A 209 -10.51 6.92 21.98
N LEU A 210 -10.68 7.09 23.30
CA LEU A 210 -11.93 7.55 23.88
C LEU A 210 -12.32 8.95 23.39
N GLU A 211 -11.36 9.85 23.23
CA GLU A 211 -11.64 11.20 22.74
C GLU A 211 -12.11 11.19 21.28
N VAL A 212 -11.48 10.38 20.42
CA VAL A 212 -11.91 10.22 19.02
C VAL A 212 -13.29 9.57 18.94
N ILE A 213 -13.58 8.57 19.78
CA ILE A 213 -14.91 7.95 19.87
C ILE A 213 -15.97 8.98 20.31
N LYS A 214 -15.66 9.88 21.25
CA LYS A 214 -16.57 10.97 21.63
C LYS A 214 -16.84 11.91 20.45
N LEU A 215 -15.79 12.29 19.69
CA LEU A 215 -15.94 13.14 18.51
C LEU A 215 -16.86 12.51 17.46
N LEU A 216 -16.76 11.19 17.26
CA LEU A 216 -17.66 10.46 16.37
C LEU A 216 -19.10 10.48 16.90
N LYS A 217 -19.34 10.26 18.19
CA LYS A 217 -20.70 10.24 18.77
C LYS A 217 -21.46 11.59 18.68
N ILE A 218 -20.85 12.68 18.20
CA ILE A 218 -21.50 13.97 17.99
C ILE A 218 -22.47 13.91 16.79
N LYS A 219 -23.78 13.85 17.06
CA LYS A 219 -24.85 13.70 16.06
C LYS A 219 -24.95 14.78 14.96
N ARG A 220 -24.32 15.94 15.15
CA ARG A 220 -24.36 17.08 14.20
C ARG A 220 -22.99 17.46 13.63
N ALA A 221 -22.02 16.54 13.70
CA ALA A 221 -20.73 16.77 13.07
C ALA A 221 -20.89 16.84 11.54
N LYS A 222 -20.06 17.66 10.87
CA LYS A 222 -20.01 17.69 9.41
C LYS A 222 -19.48 16.35 8.88
N SER A 223 -20.01 15.84 7.76
CA SER A 223 -19.61 14.54 7.18
C SER A 223 -18.09 14.43 6.98
N ASP A 224 -17.43 15.48 6.49
CA ASP A 224 -15.98 15.51 6.26
C ASP A 224 -15.15 15.40 7.55
N ILE A 225 -15.66 15.93 8.67
CA ILE A 225 -15.04 15.78 10.00
C ILE A 225 -15.27 14.36 10.52
N THR A 226 -16.47 13.81 10.38
CA THR A 226 -16.78 12.42 10.77
C THR A 226 -15.88 11.44 10.03
N ARG A 227 -15.78 11.57 8.69
CA ARG A 227 -14.87 10.78 7.84
C ARG A 227 -13.42 10.84 8.33
N THR A 228 -12.92 12.03 8.66
CA THR A 228 -11.54 12.17 9.16
C THR A 228 -11.32 11.48 10.51
N ASN A 229 -12.32 11.52 11.40
CA ASN A 229 -12.22 10.84 12.70
C ASN A 229 -12.33 9.31 12.58
N ILE A 230 -13.07 8.78 11.61
CA ILE A 230 -13.04 7.35 11.29
C ILE A 230 -11.65 6.94 10.80
N GLN A 231 -11.04 7.74 9.93
CA GLN A 231 -9.65 7.53 9.49
C GLN A 231 -8.66 7.57 10.67
N MET A 232 -8.88 8.45 11.66
CA MET A 232 -8.08 8.48 12.89
C MET A 232 -8.16 7.17 13.66
N ILE A 233 -9.36 6.63 13.86
CA ILE A 233 -9.56 5.33 14.53
C ILE A 233 -8.84 4.21 13.77
N GLY A 234 -9.00 4.14 12.44
CA GLY A 234 -8.27 3.17 11.62
C GLY A 234 -6.75 3.35 11.67
N ALA A 235 -6.26 4.59 11.75
CA ALA A 235 -4.83 4.90 11.88
C ALA A 235 -4.27 4.46 13.24
N LEU A 236 -4.98 4.69 14.35
CA LEU A 236 -4.58 4.22 15.68
C LEU A 236 -4.40 2.71 15.71
N SER A 237 -5.39 1.96 15.19
CA SER A 237 -5.31 0.51 15.07
C SER A 237 -4.08 0.04 14.29
N ARG A 238 -3.79 0.65 13.13
CA ARG A 238 -2.60 0.32 12.33
C ARG A 238 -1.30 0.61 13.06
N SER A 239 -1.23 1.70 13.82
CA SER A 239 -0.02 2.12 14.52
C SER A 239 0.28 1.28 15.77
N VAL A 240 -0.74 0.92 16.55
CA VAL A 240 -0.54 0.30 17.88
C VAL A 240 -0.83 -1.21 17.91
N GLY A 241 -1.38 -1.76 16.83
CA GLY A 241 -1.61 -3.20 16.71
C GLY A 241 -2.58 -3.71 17.77
N TYR A 242 -2.19 -4.80 18.44
CA TYR A 242 -3.00 -5.48 19.46
C TYR A 242 -3.38 -4.58 20.64
N ARG A 243 -2.61 -3.51 20.93
CA ARG A 243 -2.91 -2.56 22.01
C ARG A 243 -4.23 -1.81 21.79
N PHE A 244 -4.77 -1.80 20.57
CA PHE A 244 -6.07 -1.24 20.26
C PHE A 244 -7.25 -2.14 20.67
N GLY A 245 -6.99 -3.44 20.90
CA GLY A 245 -8.00 -4.48 21.19
C GLY A 245 -9.03 -4.11 22.27
N PRO A 246 -8.64 -3.53 23.42
CA PRO A 246 -9.58 -3.14 24.49
C PRO A 246 -10.65 -2.11 24.06
N HIS A 247 -10.45 -1.41 22.94
CA HIS A 247 -11.35 -0.36 22.48
C HIS A 247 -12.36 -0.82 21.40
N LEU A 248 -12.26 -2.08 20.95
CA LEU A 248 -13.11 -2.60 19.88
C LEU A 248 -14.60 -2.65 20.26
N ALA A 249 -14.89 -2.83 21.54
CA ALA A 249 -16.27 -2.94 22.02
C ALA A 249 -17.11 -1.68 21.76
N GLU A 250 -16.47 -0.51 21.73
CA GLU A 250 -17.12 0.74 21.35
C GLU A 250 -16.91 1.08 19.88
N ALA A 251 -15.72 0.80 19.33
CA ALA A 251 -15.38 1.20 17.97
C ALA A 251 -16.13 0.39 16.90
N VAL A 252 -16.24 -0.93 17.04
CA VAL A 252 -16.81 -1.80 15.98
C VAL A 252 -18.29 -1.52 15.75
N PRO A 253 -19.17 -1.52 16.78
CA PRO A 253 -20.59 -1.23 16.55
C PRO A 253 -20.82 0.16 15.96
N LEU A 254 -20.00 1.14 16.34
CA LEU A 254 -20.07 2.50 15.83
C LEU A 254 -19.74 2.56 14.33
N LEU A 255 -18.68 1.88 13.89
CA LEU A 255 -18.28 1.83 12.48
C LEU A 255 -19.27 1.06 11.62
N ILE A 256 -19.81 -0.07 12.12
CA ILE A 256 -20.88 -0.80 11.43
C ILE A 256 -22.07 0.14 11.22
N ASN A 257 -22.50 0.85 12.28
CA ASN A 257 -23.60 1.80 12.18
C ASN A 257 -23.33 2.91 11.15
N TYR A 258 -22.13 3.50 11.12
CA TYR A 258 -21.79 4.51 10.11
C TYR A 258 -21.84 3.96 8.69
N CYS A 259 -21.38 2.74 8.48
CA CYS A 259 -21.42 2.11 7.17
C CYS A 259 -22.87 1.89 6.71
N THR A 260 -23.72 1.33 7.57
CA THR A 260 -25.12 1.02 7.24
C THR A 260 -26.03 2.24 7.18
N SER A 261 -25.76 3.28 7.99
CA SER A 261 -26.59 4.49 8.07
C SER A 261 -26.09 5.62 7.16
N ALA A 262 -25.04 5.40 6.37
CA ALA A 262 -24.55 6.38 5.41
C ALA A 262 -25.66 6.71 4.39
N SER A 263 -25.79 7.98 4.02
CA SER A 263 -26.64 8.38 2.89
C SER A 263 -26.12 7.76 1.59
N GLU A 264 -26.96 7.60 0.58
CA GLU A 264 -26.56 7.07 -0.74
C GLU A 264 -25.31 7.79 -1.27
N ASN A 265 -25.29 9.14 -1.20
CA ASN A 265 -24.20 10.01 -1.66
C ASN A 265 -22.98 10.13 -0.72
N ASP A 266 -22.83 9.28 0.31
CA ASP A 266 -21.65 9.30 1.20
C ASP A 266 -20.92 7.94 1.16
N GLU A 267 -20.47 7.55 -0.04
CA GLU A 267 -19.68 6.33 -0.22
C GLU A 267 -18.34 6.37 0.53
N GLU A 268 -17.73 7.55 0.66
CA GLU A 268 -16.48 7.70 1.41
C GLU A 268 -16.63 7.35 2.90
N LEU A 269 -17.78 7.64 3.51
CA LEU A 269 -18.06 7.23 4.88
C LEU A 269 -18.11 5.70 5.02
N ARG A 270 -18.72 5.01 4.05
CA ARG A 270 -18.76 3.54 3.99
C ARG A 270 -17.35 2.97 3.79
N GLU A 271 -16.62 3.51 2.81
CA GLU A 271 -15.25 3.11 2.50
C GLU A 271 -14.34 3.20 3.73
N TYR A 272 -14.31 4.35 4.41
CA TYR A 272 -13.43 4.54 5.57
C TYR A 272 -13.85 3.67 6.77
N SER A 273 -15.14 3.40 6.93
CA SER A 273 -15.64 2.49 7.96
C SER A 273 -15.16 1.06 7.70
N LEU A 274 -15.27 0.58 6.45
CA LEU A 274 -14.78 -0.74 6.03
C LEU A 274 -13.25 -0.85 6.15
N GLN A 275 -12.48 0.17 5.76
CA GLN A 275 -11.03 0.18 5.90
C GLN A 275 -10.57 0.13 7.37
N ALA A 276 -11.30 0.80 8.27
CA ALA A 276 -11.01 0.73 9.69
C ALA A 276 -11.33 -0.67 10.27
N LEU A 277 -12.46 -1.28 9.88
CA LEU A 277 -12.81 -2.66 10.26
C LEU A 277 -11.82 -3.69 9.70
N GLU A 278 -11.39 -3.55 8.44
CA GLU A 278 -10.32 -4.34 7.82
C GLU A 278 -9.05 -4.28 8.70
N SER A 279 -8.64 -3.07 9.12
CA SER A 279 -7.50 -2.93 10.01
C SER A 279 -7.70 -3.64 11.35
N PHE A 280 -8.89 -3.58 11.94
CA PHE A 280 -9.14 -4.23 13.23
C PHE A 280 -9.01 -5.75 13.15
N MET A 281 -9.51 -6.34 12.06
CA MET A 281 -9.40 -7.77 11.77
C MET A 281 -7.93 -8.22 11.73
N LEU A 282 -7.07 -7.44 11.06
CA LEU A 282 -5.65 -7.75 10.91
C LEU A 282 -4.81 -7.46 12.16
N ARG A 283 -5.16 -6.41 12.92
CA ARG A 283 -4.33 -5.89 14.02
C ARG A 283 -4.72 -6.38 15.40
N CYS A 284 -5.98 -6.80 15.58
CA CYS A 284 -6.52 -7.24 16.86
C CYS A 284 -7.18 -8.64 16.78
N PRO A 285 -6.48 -9.67 16.29
CA PRO A 285 -7.08 -10.98 16.01
C PRO A 285 -7.62 -11.71 17.25
N ARG A 286 -7.27 -11.31 18.48
CA ARG A 286 -7.88 -11.92 19.68
C ARG A 286 -9.20 -11.26 20.03
N ASP A 287 -9.17 -9.95 20.21
CA ASP A 287 -10.30 -9.18 20.75
C ASP A 287 -11.42 -8.93 19.73
N ILE A 288 -11.13 -8.99 18.42
CA ILE A 288 -12.14 -8.77 17.36
C ILE A 288 -13.11 -9.96 17.17
N SER A 289 -12.82 -11.11 17.79
CA SER A 289 -13.56 -12.38 17.60
C SER A 289 -15.08 -12.28 17.76
N PRO A 290 -15.63 -11.57 18.77
CA PRO A 290 -17.08 -11.44 18.95
C PRO A 290 -17.78 -10.68 17.81
N TYR A 291 -17.05 -9.90 17.03
CA TYR A 291 -17.60 -9.02 16.01
C TYR A 291 -17.41 -9.55 14.58
N CYS A 292 -16.67 -10.65 14.40
CA CYS A 292 -16.31 -11.16 13.08
C CYS A 292 -17.54 -11.47 12.21
N GLU A 293 -18.63 -11.98 12.78
CA GLU A 293 -19.86 -12.26 12.05
C GLU A 293 -20.54 -10.98 11.55
N GLY A 294 -20.63 -9.94 12.38
CA GLY A 294 -21.19 -8.66 11.96
C GLY A 294 -20.37 -7.99 10.85
N ILE A 295 -19.04 -8.06 10.94
CA ILE A 295 -18.13 -7.52 9.92
C ILE A 295 -18.22 -8.32 8.62
N LEU A 296 -18.31 -9.65 8.71
CA LEU A 296 -18.51 -10.52 7.55
C LEU A 296 -19.79 -10.16 6.80
N ASN A 297 -20.92 -10.09 7.50
CA ASN A 297 -22.21 -9.77 6.89
C ASN A 297 -22.17 -8.41 6.17
N LEU A 298 -21.58 -7.41 6.83
CA LEU A 298 -21.39 -6.08 6.26
C LEU A 298 -20.54 -6.13 4.97
N ALA A 299 -19.42 -6.85 4.99
CA ALA A 299 -18.55 -6.96 3.82
C ALA A 299 -19.18 -7.76 2.67
N LEU A 300 -19.99 -8.79 2.97
CA LEU A 300 -20.74 -9.56 1.97
C LEU A 300 -21.90 -8.78 1.34
N GLU A 301 -22.47 -7.83 2.07
CA GLU A 301 -23.46 -6.89 1.54
C GLU A 301 -22.77 -5.91 0.58
N TYR A 302 -21.73 -5.22 1.05
CA TYR A 302 -21.10 -4.14 0.31
C TYR A 302 -20.14 -4.57 -0.80
N VAL A 303 -19.67 -5.83 -0.83
CA VAL A 303 -18.97 -6.37 -2.01
C VAL A 303 -19.91 -6.47 -3.22
N SER A 304 -21.22 -6.62 -2.98
CA SER A 304 -22.23 -6.68 -4.02
C SER A 304 -22.86 -5.31 -4.34
N TYR A 305 -22.50 -4.24 -3.62
CA TYR A 305 -23.11 -2.92 -3.73
C TYR A 305 -22.72 -2.20 -5.03
N ASP A 306 -23.61 -2.20 -6.01
CA ASP A 306 -23.45 -1.52 -7.31
C ASP A 306 -24.76 -0.83 -7.71
N PRO A 307 -25.15 0.27 -7.03
CA PRO A 307 -26.45 0.91 -7.23
C PRO A 307 -26.63 1.50 -8.63
N ASN A 308 -25.52 1.78 -9.33
CA ASN A 308 -25.51 2.36 -10.67
C ASN A 308 -25.46 1.30 -11.77
N PHE A 309 -25.44 0.02 -11.42
CA PHE A 309 -25.43 -1.06 -12.39
C PHE A 309 -26.85 -1.51 -12.72
N THR A 310 -27.33 -1.12 -13.90
CA THR A 310 -28.49 -1.75 -14.51
C THR A 310 -28.01 -3.04 -15.18
N ASP A 311 -28.49 -4.18 -14.70
CA ASP A 311 -28.25 -5.48 -15.34
C ASP A 311 -28.95 -5.45 -16.71
N SER A 312 -28.27 -4.89 -17.70
CA SER A 312 -28.72 -4.89 -19.09
C SER A 312 -28.65 -6.33 -19.57
N MET A 313 -29.71 -7.08 -19.31
CA MET A 313 -30.06 -8.41 -19.83
C MET A 313 -29.16 -8.91 -20.97
N GLU A 314 -27.97 -9.39 -20.64
CA GLU A 314 -27.25 -10.38 -21.44
C GLU A 314 -27.43 -11.70 -20.70
N GLU A 315 -28.62 -12.28 -20.84
CA GLU A 315 -28.76 -13.72 -20.67
C GLU A 315 -27.78 -14.37 -21.63
N ASP A 316 -26.94 -15.25 -21.06
CA ASP A 316 -25.97 -16.12 -21.71
C ASP A 316 -26.46 -16.66 -23.09
N THR A 317 -26.13 -15.98 -24.18
CA THR A 317 -25.98 -16.65 -25.49
C THR A 317 -24.54 -17.10 -25.62
N ASP A 318 -24.23 -18.24 -25.00
CA ASP A 318 -23.14 -19.12 -25.42
C ASP A 318 -23.45 -19.58 -26.85
N ASP A 319 -23.04 -18.81 -27.87
CA ASP A 319 -22.68 -19.27 -29.23
C ASP A 319 -22.51 -18.05 -30.16
N GLU A 320 -21.26 -17.69 -30.47
CA GLU A 320 -20.69 -17.74 -31.82
C GLU A 320 -19.38 -16.94 -31.89
N VAL A 321 -18.39 -17.57 -32.51
CA VAL A 321 -17.11 -16.97 -32.86
C VAL A 321 -17.36 -16.01 -34.02
N GLN A 322 -17.34 -14.72 -33.78
CA GLN A 322 -17.16 -13.73 -34.84
C GLN A 322 -15.98 -12.82 -34.51
N ASP A 323 -14.85 -13.12 -35.16
CA ASP A 323 -13.75 -12.20 -35.36
C ASP A 323 -14.24 -11.02 -36.22
N GLU A 324 -13.99 -9.80 -35.72
CA GLU A 324 -13.74 -8.53 -36.45
C GLU A 324 -14.90 -8.03 -37.36
N GLU A 325 -15.39 -6.78 -37.30
CA GLU A 325 -14.76 -5.48 -37.11
C GLU A 325 -15.90 -4.42 -37.03
N GLU A 326 -15.64 -3.26 -36.42
CA GLU A 326 -16.45 -2.02 -36.46
C GLU A 326 -17.85 -1.99 -35.79
N ASP A 327 -17.92 -1.39 -34.59
CA ASP A 327 -18.62 -0.09 -34.46
C ASP A 327 -18.14 0.60 -33.17
N ASP A 328 -17.25 1.58 -33.35
CA ASP A 328 -16.79 2.52 -32.35
C ASP A 328 -17.76 3.70 -32.37
N GLU A 329 -18.93 3.57 -31.75
CA GLU A 329 -19.81 4.72 -31.50
C GLU A 329 -20.74 4.48 -30.29
N SER A 330 -20.59 5.35 -29.28
CA SER A 330 -21.60 5.72 -28.26
C SER A 330 -21.69 4.98 -26.91
N ALA A 331 -20.57 4.73 -26.22
CA ALA A 331 -20.60 4.44 -24.76
C ALA A 331 -19.80 5.42 -23.88
N ASP A 332 -19.27 6.50 -24.46
CA ASP A 332 -18.38 7.45 -23.78
C ASP A 332 -19.08 8.77 -23.36
N GLU A 333 -20.37 8.71 -23.03
CA GLU A 333 -21.11 9.89 -22.55
C GLU A 333 -21.90 9.62 -21.26
N TYR A 334 -21.23 9.07 -20.25
CA TYR A 334 -21.58 9.36 -18.85
C TYR A 334 -20.32 9.78 -18.12
N THR A 335 -20.29 11.04 -17.70
CA THR A 335 -19.20 11.65 -16.95
C THR A 335 -19.15 11.02 -15.56
N ASP A 336 -18.25 10.04 -15.41
CA ASP A 336 -17.93 9.18 -14.24
C ASP A 336 -17.36 9.93 -13.01
N ASP A 337 -17.60 11.24 -12.87
CA ASP A 337 -17.01 12.01 -11.77
C ASP A 337 -17.74 11.83 -10.43
N GLU A 338 -18.89 11.16 -10.40
CA GLU A 338 -19.72 10.98 -9.19
C GLU A 338 -19.90 9.52 -8.70
N ASP A 339 -19.57 8.47 -9.49
CA ASP A 339 -19.72 7.08 -9.02
C ASP A 339 -18.53 6.64 -8.14
N ALA A 340 -18.65 6.82 -6.83
CA ALA A 340 -17.68 6.32 -5.87
C ALA A 340 -18.02 4.93 -5.29
N SER A 341 -19.08 4.27 -5.79
CA SER A 341 -19.55 2.97 -5.26
C SER A 341 -18.49 1.87 -5.39
N TRP A 342 -17.63 1.95 -6.40
CA TRP A 342 -16.53 1.00 -6.62
C TRP A 342 -15.52 1.00 -5.46
N LYS A 343 -15.30 2.14 -4.79
CA LYS A 343 -14.39 2.22 -3.63
C LYS A 343 -14.95 1.42 -2.45
N VAL A 344 -16.27 1.42 -2.27
CA VAL A 344 -16.96 0.63 -1.24
C VAL A 344 -16.82 -0.85 -1.52
N ARG A 345 -17.03 -1.29 -2.77
CA ARG A 345 -16.82 -2.69 -3.18
C ARG A 345 -15.37 -3.13 -2.95
N ARG A 346 -14.42 -2.27 -3.29
CA ARG A 346 -12.99 -2.49 -3.09
C ARG A 346 -12.63 -2.65 -1.61
N ALA A 347 -13.11 -1.75 -0.76
CA ALA A 347 -12.90 -1.83 0.69
C ALA A 347 -13.54 -3.10 1.29
N SER A 348 -14.70 -3.51 0.78
CA SER A 348 -15.39 -4.73 1.19
C SER A 348 -14.60 -5.99 0.82
N ALA A 349 -14.09 -6.08 -0.40
CA ALA A 349 -13.24 -7.19 -0.84
C ALA A 349 -12.00 -7.34 0.05
N LYS A 350 -11.32 -6.22 0.36
CA LYS A 350 -10.17 -6.22 1.29
C LYS A 350 -10.55 -6.60 2.71
N CYS A 351 -11.72 -6.18 3.19
CA CYS A 351 -12.24 -6.60 4.49
C CYS A 351 -12.50 -8.12 4.53
N LEU A 352 -13.08 -8.70 3.47
CA LEU A 352 -13.22 -10.17 3.33
C LEU A 352 -11.85 -10.87 3.32
N SER A 353 -10.88 -10.34 2.57
CA SER A 353 -9.50 -10.85 2.56
C SER A 353 -8.88 -10.82 3.96
N ALA A 354 -9.09 -9.74 4.73
CA ALA A 354 -8.63 -9.64 6.11
C ALA A 354 -9.29 -10.67 7.04
N ILE A 355 -10.59 -10.96 6.85
CA ILE A 355 -11.28 -12.04 7.59
C ILE A 355 -10.66 -13.39 7.26
N ILE A 356 -10.51 -13.71 5.98
CA ILE A 356 -9.91 -14.97 5.52
C ILE A 356 -8.51 -15.15 6.10
N ALA A 357 -7.66 -14.12 5.99
CA ALA A 357 -6.27 -14.16 6.45
C ALA A 357 -6.14 -14.31 7.97
N SER A 358 -7.03 -13.67 8.74
CA SER A 358 -6.97 -13.64 10.21
C SER A 358 -7.79 -14.75 10.90
N ARG A 359 -8.72 -15.41 10.18
CA ARG A 359 -9.67 -16.39 10.71
C ARG A 359 -9.68 -17.72 9.96
N PRO A 360 -8.61 -18.52 10.03
CA PRO A 360 -8.59 -19.85 9.39
C PRO A 360 -9.72 -20.78 9.86
N GLN A 361 -10.21 -20.62 11.09
CA GLN A 361 -11.34 -21.38 11.63
C GLN A 361 -12.68 -21.08 10.94
N MET A 362 -12.78 -19.97 10.19
CA MET A 362 -14.00 -19.59 9.47
C MET A 362 -14.00 -20.05 8.01
N LEU A 363 -12.98 -20.79 7.55
CA LEU A 363 -12.84 -21.17 6.13
C LEU A 363 -14.08 -21.88 5.56
N SER A 364 -14.67 -22.83 6.29
CA SER A 364 -15.89 -23.52 5.82
C SER A 364 -17.05 -22.54 5.63
N LYS A 365 -17.21 -21.56 6.52
CA LYS A 365 -18.21 -20.47 6.37
C LYS A 365 -17.87 -19.57 5.19
N MET A 366 -16.59 -19.27 4.95
CA MET A 366 -16.15 -18.48 3.79
C MET A 366 -16.51 -19.19 2.48
N TYR A 367 -16.36 -20.51 2.39
CA TYR A 367 -16.79 -21.28 1.22
C TYR A 367 -18.30 -21.29 1.01
N GLN A 368 -19.09 -21.25 2.08
CA GLN A 368 -20.55 -21.25 1.98
C GLN A 368 -21.12 -19.87 1.62
N GLU A 369 -20.57 -18.80 2.20
CA GLU A 369 -21.16 -17.46 2.11
C GLU A 369 -20.38 -16.52 1.18
N ALA A 370 -19.05 -16.51 1.25
CA ALA A 370 -18.21 -15.57 0.51
C ALA A 370 -17.81 -16.08 -0.87
N CYS A 371 -17.45 -17.36 -0.99
CA CYS A 371 -16.96 -17.95 -2.25
C CYS A 371 -17.95 -17.78 -3.42
N PRO A 372 -19.26 -18.11 -3.28
CA PRO A 372 -20.21 -17.93 -4.38
C PRO A 372 -20.30 -16.47 -4.83
N LYS A 373 -20.41 -15.54 -3.87
CA LYS A 373 -20.44 -14.10 -4.13
C LYS A 373 -19.17 -13.60 -4.83
N LEU A 374 -17.99 -14.09 -4.45
CA LEU A 374 -16.73 -13.71 -5.09
C LEU A 374 -16.65 -14.23 -6.54
N VAL A 375 -17.03 -15.48 -6.77
CA VAL A 375 -17.01 -16.11 -8.11
C VAL A 375 -18.00 -15.42 -9.05
N ASP A 376 -19.20 -15.09 -8.56
CA ASP A 376 -20.21 -14.32 -9.29
C ASP A 376 -19.72 -12.90 -9.63
N ARG A 377 -18.73 -12.38 -8.90
CA ARG A 377 -18.12 -11.06 -9.10
C ARG A 377 -16.81 -11.10 -9.87
N PHE A 378 -16.37 -12.24 -10.40
CA PHE A 378 -15.26 -12.25 -11.36
C PHE A 378 -15.60 -11.44 -12.62
N ARG A 379 -16.89 -11.29 -12.95
CA ARG A 379 -17.42 -10.41 -14.00
C ARG A 379 -17.58 -8.93 -13.59
N GLU A 380 -16.87 -8.48 -12.56
CA GLU A 380 -16.88 -7.08 -12.13
C GLU A 380 -16.54 -6.11 -13.28
N ARG A 381 -17.29 -5.02 -13.43
CA ARG A 381 -17.04 -4.02 -14.49
C ARG A 381 -15.81 -3.17 -14.19
N GLU A 382 -15.61 -2.83 -12.92
CA GLU A 382 -14.51 -1.99 -12.45
C GLU A 382 -13.22 -2.80 -12.31
N GLU A 383 -12.25 -2.57 -13.20
CA GLU A 383 -11.02 -3.37 -13.27
C GLU A 383 -10.25 -3.41 -11.93
N ASN A 384 -10.20 -2.29 -11.21
CA ASN A 384 -9.53 -2.24 -9.90
C ASN A 384 -10.26 -3.07 -8.85
N VAL A 385 -11.60 -3.05 -8.85
CA VAL A 385 -12.40 -3.90 -7.95
C VAL A 385 -12.23 -5.37 -8.33
N LYS A 386 -12.24 -5.69 -9.64
CA LYS A 386 -12.01 -7.05 -10.14
C LYS A 386 -10.70 -7.64 -9.64
N MET A 387 -9.62 -6.85 -9.65
CA MET A 387 -8.33 -7.30 -9.13
C MET A 387 -8.37 -7.57 -7.63
N ASP A 388 -9.05 -6.73 -6.84
CA ASP A 388 -9.21 -6.96 -5.41
C ASP A 388 -10.10 -8.19 -5.12
N ILE A 389 -11.10 -8.49 -5.97
CA ILE A 389 -11.89 -9.74 -5.90
C ILE A 389 -11.01 -10.96 -6.19
N PHE A 390 -10.22 -10.95 -7.27
CA PHE A 390 -9.26 -12.03 -7.57
C PHE A 390 -8.26 -12.24 -6.43
N ASN A 391 -7.68 -11.17 -5.90
CA ASN A 391 -6.74 -11.26 -4.77
C ASN A 391 -7.41 -11.81 -3.50
N THR A 392 -8.66 -11.46 -3.25
CA THR A 392 -9.44 -11.99 -2.12
C THR A 392 -9.70 -13.49 -2.28
N PHE A 393 -10.04 -13.93 -3.50
CA PHE A 393 -10.20 -15.35 -3.80
C PHE A 393 -8.88 -16.12 -3.70
N ILE A 394 -7.77 -15.55 -4.21
CA ILE A 394 -6.41 -16.12 -4.05
C ILE A 394 -6.05 -16.26 -2.57
N GLU A 395 -6.40 -15.30 -1.71
CA GLU A 395 -6.19 -15.41 -0.27
C GLU A 395 -7.00 -16.58 0.35
N LEU A 396 -8.24 -16.80 -0.10
CA LEU A 396 -9.05 -17.96 0.31
C LEU A 396 -8.38 -19.28 -0.08
N LEU A 397 -7.85 -19.36 -1.31
CA LEU A 397 -7.09 -20.53 -1.78
C LEU A 397 -5.84 -20.76 -0.93
N ARG A 398 -5.03 -19.72 -0.72
CA ARG A 398 -3.80 -19.80 0.08
C ARG A 398 -4.07 -20.26 1.49
N GLN A 399 -5.09 -19.71 2.15
CA GLN A 399 -5.41 -20.13 3.51
C GLN A 399 -5.94 -21.56 3.58
N THR A 400 -6.70 -21.98 2.57
CA THR A 400 -7.08 -23.39 2.43
C THR A 400 -5.87 -24.29 2.30
N GLY A 401 -4.90 -23.92 1.46
CA GLY A 401 -3.63 -24.64 1.33
C GLY A 401 -2.83 -24.69 2.62
N ASN A 402 -2.76 -23.58 3.38
CA ASN A 402 -2.04 -23.50 4.65
C ASN A 402 -2.65 -24.41 5.72
N VAL A 403 -3.98 -24.41 5.87
CA VAL A 403 -4.69 -25.20 6.90
C VAL A 403 -4.68 -26.70 6.58
N THR A 404 -4.71 -27.05 5.30
CA THR A 404 -4.81 -28.45 4.86
C THR A 404 -3.47 -29.09 4.47
N LYS A 405 -2.36 -28.36 4.64
CA LYS A 405 -1.02 -28.86 4.31
C LYS A 405 -0.69 -30.11 5.13
N GLY A 406 -0.38 -31.22 4.44
CA GLY A 406 -0.03 -32.50 5.09
C GLY A 406 -1.22 -33.33 5.58
N GLN A 407 -2.47 -32.90 5.33
CA GLN A 407 -3.65 -33.72 5.58
C GLN A 407 -3.94 -34.62 4.37
N GLY A 408 -4.04 -35.94 4.62
CA GLY A 408 -4.12 -36.97 3.58
C GLY A 408 -5.53 -37.26 3.04
N ASP A 409 -6.56 -37.11 3.88
CA ASP A 409 -7.96 -37.36 3.47
C ASP A 409 -8.81 -36.10 3.48
N ILE A 410 -9.55 -35.94 2.39
CA ILE A 410 -10.51 -34.86 2.17
C ILE A 410 -11.84 -35.32 2.81
N ASP A 411 -12.06 -34.97 4.08
CA ASP A 411 -13.38 -35.09 4.70
C ASP A 411 -14.40 -34.21 3.94
N GLU A 412 -15.66 -34.64 3.83
CA GLU A 412 -16.74 -33.95 3.11
C GLU A 412 -17.07 -32.56 3.67
N SER A 413 -16.54 -32.23 4.86
CA SER A 413 -16.64 -30.90 5.47
C SER A 413 -15.37 -30.05 5.35
N SER A 414 -14.28 -30.63 4.83
CA SER A 414 -12.97 -29.97 4.79
C SER A 414 -12.95 -28.80 3.79
N PRO A 415 -12.18 -27.72 4.07
CA PRO A 415 -12.04 -26.60 3.13
C PRO A 415 -11.59 -27.02 1.72
N ARG A 416 -10.72 -28.04 1.62
CA ARG A 416 -10.30 -28.60 0.33
C ARG A 416 -11.44 -29.30 -0.42
N TRP A 417 -12.32 -30.01 0.29
CA TRP A 417 -13.50 -30.63 -0.32
C TRP A 417 -14.43 -29.57 -0.89
N LEU A 418 -14.74 -28.55 -0.07
CA LEU A 418 -15.61 -27.44 -0.46
C LEU A 418 -15.04 -26.71 -1.68
N LEU A 419 -13.74 -26.45 -1.69
CA LEU A 419 -13.07 -25.87 -2.85
C LEU A 419 -13.21 -26.76 -4.10
N LYS A 420 -13.03 -28.08 -3.97
CA LYS A 420 -13.17 -29.03 -5.08
C LYS A 420 -14.55 -28.96 -5.73
N GLN A 421 -15.62 -28.79 -4.93
CA GLN A 421 -16.98 -28.64 -5.45
C GLN A 421 -17.18 -27.34 -6.24
N GLU A 422 -16.44 -26.28 -5.90
CA GLU A 422 -16.54 -24.98 -6.57
C GLU A 422 -15.69 -24.88 -7.84
N VAL A 423 -14.74 -25.81 -8.07
CA VAL A 423 -13.83 -25.79 -9.24
C VAL A 423 -14.55 -25.59 -10.58
N PRO A 424 -15.63 -26.32 -10.92
CA PRO A 424 -16.29 -26.13 -12.22
C PRO A 424 -16.83 -24.72 -12.42
N LYS A 425 -17.42 -24.11 -11.38
CA LYS A 425 -17.94 -22.72 -11.45
C LYS A 425 -16.81 -21.70 -11.55
N VAL A 426 -15.74 -21.90 -10.76
CA VAL A 426 -14.54 -21.05 -10.81
C VAL A 426 -13.93 -21.07 -12.20
N VAL A 427 -13.74 -22.27 -12.79
CA VAL A 427 -13.15 -22.41 -14.13
C VAL A 427 -14.06 -21.81 -15.20
N LYS A 428 -15.38 -22.05 -15.15
CA LYS A 428 -16.34 -21.41 -16.07
C LYS A 428 -16.23 -19.90 -16.02
N SER A 429 -16.27 -19.32 -14.82
CA SER A 429 -16.20 -17.87 -14.62
C SER A 429 -14.86 -17.28 -15.08
N ILE A 430 -13.74 -17.92 -14.72
CA ILE A 430 -12.40 -17.50 -15.15
C ILE A 430 -12.20 -17.62 -16.66
N ASN A 431 -12.74 -18.66 -17.31
CA ASN A 431 -12.61 -18.81 -18.75
C ASN A 431 -13.22 -17.63 -19.51
N ARG A 432 -14.35 -17.08 -19.02
CA ARG A 432 -14.91 -15.83 -19.55
C ARG A 432 -13.92 -14.66 -19.40
N GLN A 433 -13.25 -14.57 -18.25
CA GLN A 433 -12.27 -13.52 -17.98
C GLN A 433 -11.01 -13.61 -18.86
N LEU A 434 -10.60 -14.81 -19.28
CA LEU A 434 -9.49 -15.00 -20.23
C LEU A 434 -9.81 -14.48 -21.65
N ARG A 435 -11.11 -14.34 -21.99
CA ARG A 435 -11.57 -13.84 -23.29
C ARG A 435 -11.72 -12.32 -23.36
N GLU A 436 -11.70 -11.62 -22.23
CA GLU A 436 -11.83 -10.16 -22.17
C GLU A 436 -10.67 -9.43 -22.89
N LYS A 437 -10.84 -8.15 -23.22
CA LYS A 437 -9.77 -7.35 -23.85
C LYS A 437 -8.64 -7.01 -22.86
N SER A 438 -8.96 -6.78 -21.58
CA SER A 438 -7.96 -6.34 -20.59
C SER A 438 -6.87 -7.38 -20.33
N ILE A 439 -5.63 -6.98 -20.58
CA ILE A 439 -4.42 -7.76 -20.28
C ILE A 439 -4.29 -8.00 -18.78
N LYS A 440 -4.64 -7.01 -17.95
CA LYS A 440 -4.56 -7.09 -16.50
C LYS A 440 -5.57 -8.10 -15.97
N THR A 441 -6.79 -8.14 -16.52
CA THR A 441 -7.79 -9.18 -16.21
C THR A 441 -7.27 -10.57 -16.54
N LYS A 442 -6.71 -10.79 -17.75
CA LYS A 442 -6.15 -12.09 -18.14
C LYS A 442 -5.01 -12.54 -17.22
N VAL A 443 -4.12 -11.63 -16.83
CA VAL A 443 -3.05 -11.89 -15.86
C VAL A 443 -3.62 -12.31 -14.50
N GLY A 444 -4.62 -11.59 -14.00
CA GLY A 444 -5.32 -11.93 -12.76
C GLY A 444 -6.01 -13.30 -12.82
N ALA A 445 -6.65 -13.61 -13.95
CA ALA A 445 -7.28 -14.89 -14.21
C ALA A 445 -6.29 -16.06 -14.16
N PHE A 446 -5.13 -15.94 -14.82
CA PHE A 446 -4.06 -16.94 -14.69
C PHE A 446 -3.50 -17.04 -13.27
N SER A 447 -3.43 -15.94 -12.53
CA SER A 447 -3.00 -15.96 -11.12
C SER A 447 -3.97 -16.77 -10.25
N VAL A 448 -5.28 -16.63 -10.45
CA VAL A 448 -6.30 -17.45 -9.77
C VAL A 448 -6.13 -18.93 -10.10
N LEU A 449 -6.00 -19.28 -11.40
CA LEU A 449 -5.82 -20.67 -11.82
C LEU A 449 -4.53 -21.31 -11.29
N LYS A 450 -3.42 -20.56 -11.28
CA LYS A 450 -2.15 -21.03 -10.70
C LYS A 450 -2.31 -21.38 -9.22
N GLU A 451 -2.88 -20.46 -8.44
CA GLU A 451 -3.09 -20.70 -7.01
C GLU A 451 -4.03 -21.88 -6.78
N LEU A 452 -5.08 -22.01 -7.58
CA LEU A 452 -6.03 -23.13 -7.50
C LEU A 452 -5.32 -24.48 -7.67
N VAL A 453 -4.47 -24.60 -8.69
CA VAL A 453 -3.70 -25.82 -8.97
C VAL A 453 -2.66 -26.10 -7.88
N VAL A 454 -2.04 -25.07 -7.31
CA VAL A 454 -1.08 -25.23 -6.20
C VAL A 454 -1.78 -25.81 -4.97
N VAL A 455 -3.00 -25.36 -4.67
CA VAL A 455 -3.76 -25.78 -3.49
C VAL A 455 -4.44 -27.14 -3.69
N LEU A 456 -4.94 -27.40 -4.89
CA LEU A 456 -5.56 -28.65 -5.31
C LEU A 456 -4.91 -29.19 -6.61
N PRO A 457 -3.88 -30.04 -6.49
CA PRO A 457 -3.35 -30.78 -7.63
C PRO A 457 -4.45 -31.64 -8.29
N ASP A 458 -4.32 -31.88 -9.59
CA ASP A 458 -5.25 -32.64 -10.42
C ASP A 458 -6.69 -32.07 -10.55
N CYS A 459 -6.99 -30.91 -9.96
CA CYS A 459 -8.37 -30.39 -9.93
C CYS A 459 -8.94 -29.92 -11.27
N LEU A 460 -8.10 -29.64 -12.27
CA LEU A 460 -8.51 -29.14 -13.57
C LEU A 460 -8.66 -30.25 -14.62
N ALA A 461 -8.47 -31.52 -14.27
CA ALA A 461 -8.46 -32.63 -15.24
C ALA A 461 -9.68 -32.62 -16.18
N ASP A 462 -10.89 -32.46 -15.63
CA ASP A 462 -12.13 -32.49 -16.40
C ASP A 462 -12.40 -31.19 -17.18
N GLN A 463 -11.78 -30.08 -16.78
CA GLN A 463 -12.08 -28.74 -17.29
C GLN A 463 -10.94 -28.15 -18.14
N PHE A 464 -9.78 -28.81 -18.19
CA PHE A 464 -8.56 -28.29 -18.81
C PHE A 464 -8.78 -27.90 -20.27
N GLY A 465 -9.55 -28.70 -21.02
CA GLY A 465 -9.87 -28.42 -22.42
C GLY A 465 -10.47 -27.05 -22.67
N SER A 466 -11.30 -26.55 -21.74
CA SER A 466 -11.94 -25.24 -21.85
C SER A 466 -10.96 -24.06 -21.72
N LEU A 467 -9.81 -24.28 -21.07
CA LEU A 467 -8.78 -23.27 -20.80
C LEU A 467 -7.74 -23.17 -21.91
N VAL A 468 -7.62 -24.20 -22.76
CA VAL A 468 -6.64 -24.28 -23.85
C VAL A 468 -6.72 -23.06 -24.80
N PRO A 469 -7.90 -22.63 -25.28
CA PRO A 469 -7.99 -21.45 -26.14
C PRO A 469 -7.48 -20.17 -25.47
N GLY A 470 -7.71 -20.02 -24.16
CA GLY A 470 -7.21 -18.89 -23.38
C GLY A 470 -5.68 -18.88 -23.27
N ILE A 471 -5.06 -20.05 -23.10
CA ILE A 471 -3.60 -20.21 -23.12
C ILE A 471 -3.04 -19.85 -24.49
N GLU A 472 -3.60 -20.43 -25.56
CA GLU A 472 -3.14 -20.19 -26.93
C GLU A 472 -3.22 -18.70 -27.29
N LYS A 473 -4.36 -18.05 -27.00
CA LYS A 473 -4.54 -16.62 -27.26
C LYS A 473 -3.51 -15.78 -26.50
N ALA A 474 -3.28 -16.06 -25.22
CA ALA A 474 -2.30 -15.33 -24.41
C ALA A 474 -0.85 -15.46 -24.91
N LEU A 475 -0.50 -16.56 -25.59
CA LEU A 475 0.85 -16.80 -26.11
C LEU A 475 1.04 -16.27 -27.54
N ASN A 476 0.01 -16.37 -28.38
CA ASN A 476 0.08 -16.04 -29.81
C ASN A 476 -0.31 -14.60 -30.14
N ASP A 477 -1.21 -13.99 -29.37
CA ASP A 477 -1.76 -12.67 -29.68
C ASP A 477 -0.64 -11.60 -29.66
N LYS A 478 -0.54 -10.83 -30.75
CA LYS A 478 0.47 -9.78 -30.92
C LYS A 478 0.33 -8.67 -29.88
N SER A 479 -0.89 -8.45 -29.36
CA SER A 479 -1.17 -7.49 -28.30
C SER A 479 -0.71 -7.97 -26.90
N SER A 480 -0.36 -9.26 -26.76
CA SER A 480 0.03 -9.83 -25.47
C SER A 480 1.37 -9.27 -24.98
N THR A 481 1.32 -8.65 -23.80
CA THR A 481 2.53 -8.21 -23.09
C THR A 481 3.38 -9.41 -22.65
N SER A 482 4.68 -9.18 -22.45
CA SER A 482 5.58 -10.19 -21.89
C SER A 482 5.10 -10.71 -20.53
N ASN A 483 4.43 -9.88 -19.72
CA ASN A 483 3.87 -10.29 -18.44
C ASN A 483 2.74 -11.32 -18.60
N LEU A 484 1.81 -11.09 -19.52
CA LEU A 484 0.73 -12.04 -19.82
C LEU A 484 1.27 -13.38 -20.33
N LYS A 485 2.26 -13.35 -21.23
CA LYS A 485 2.92 -14.57 -21.71
C LYS A 485 3.60 -15.35 -20.58
N ILE A 486 4.32 -14.67 -19.70
CA ILE A 486 4.97 -15.29 -18.53
C ILE A 486 3.94 -15.96 -17.63
N GLU A 487 2.81 -15.29 -17.36
CA GLU A 487 1.74 -15.82 -16.52
C GLU A 487 1.06 -17.05 -17.13
N ALA A 488 0.77 -17.02 -18.43
CA ALA A 488 0.21 -18.16 -19.17
C ALA A 488 1.18 -19.35 -19.21
N LEU A 489 2.48 -19.11 -19.46
CA LEU A 489 3.51 -20.16 -19.44
C LEU A 489 3.68 -20.74 -18.04
N ALA A 490 3.74 -19.90 -17.01
CA ALA A 490 3.86 -20.35 -15.63
C ALA A 490 2.66 -21.20 -15.20
N PHE A 491 1.44 -20.81 -15.60
CA PHE A 491 0.24 -21.63 -15.42
C PHE A 491 0.35 -22.97 -16.14
N THR A 492 0.70 -22.94 -17.43
CA THR A 492 0.85 -24.15 -18.26
C THR A 492 1.86 -25.12 -17.65
N ARG A 493 2.98 -24.62 -17.12
CA ARG A 493 3.98 -25.43 -16.43
C ARG A 493 3.40 -26.10 -15.18
N ILE A 494 2.75 -25.31 -14.32
CA ILE A 494 2.23 -25.79 -13.02
C ILE A 494 1.11 -26.80 -13.23
N VAL A 495 0.19 -26.56 -14.16
CA VAL A 495 -0.90 -27.51 -14.46
C VAL A 495 -0.35 -28.81 -15.05
N MET A 496 0.59 -28.73 -16.00
CA MET A 496 1.26 -29.91 -16.53
C MET A 496 1.93 -30.72 -15.42
N ALA A 497 2.73 -30.09 -14.55
CA ALA A 497 3.44 -30.74 -13.46
C ALA A 497 2.54 -31.44 -12.43
N SER A 498 1.29 -30.99 -12.27
CA SER A 498 0.40 -31.39 -11.18
C SER A 498 -0.74 -32.34 -11.57
N HIS A 499 -0.90 -32.63 -12.86
CA HIS A 499 -1.96 -33.51 -13.37
C HIS A 499 -1.36 -34.72 -14.11
N SER A 500 -2.20 -35.74 -14.30
CA SER A 500 -1.83 -36.89 -15.15
C SER A 500 -1.50 -36.45 -16.59
N PRO A 501 -0.41 -36.95 -17.20
CA PRO A 501 -0.08 -36.70 -18.60
C PRO A 501 -1.23 -36.91 -19.61
N SER A 502 -2.12 -37.88 -19.34
CA SER A 502 -3.25 -38.21 -20.22
C SER A 502 -4.23 -37.06 -20.43
N VAL A 503 -4.35 -36.15 -19.46
CA VAL A 503 -5.22 -34.95 -19.54
C VAL A 503 -4.80 -34.05 -20.70
N PHE A 504 -3.50 -33.97 -20.98
CA PHE A 504 -2.93 -33.02 -21.94
C PHE A 504 -2.82 -33.59 -23.35
N HIS A 505 -2.80 -34.92 -23.51
CA HIS A 505 -2.61 -35.58 -24.80
C HIS A 505 -3.57 -35.09 -25.90
N PRO A 506 -4.87 -34.85 -25.64
CA PRO A 506 -5.77 -34.30 -26.66
C PRO A 506 -5.41 -32.88 -27.14
N TYR A 507 -4.65 -32.12 -26.33
CA TYR A 507 -4.40 -30.68 -26.54
C TYR A 507 -2.94 -30.36 -26.85
N ILE A 508 -2.06 -31.35 -26.93
CA ILE A 508 -0.63 -31.16 -27.19
C ILE A 508 -0.37 -30.39 -28.48
N GLN A 509 -1.12 -30.68 -29.54
CA GLN A 509 -0.93 -30.03 -30.83
C GLN A 509 -1.19 -28.52 -30.72
N ALA A 510 -2.27 -28.14 -30.05
CA ALA A 510 -2.64 -26.74 -29.79
C ALA A 510 -1.60 -26.02 -28.91
N LEU A 511 -1.08 -26.68 -27.87
CA LEU A 511 -0.16 -26.06 -26.92
C LEU A 511 1.29 -25.98 -27.41
N SER A 512 1.75 -26.98 -28.16
CA SER A 512 3.17 -27.14 -28.52
C SER A 512 3.71 -26.00 -29.39
N GLY A 513 2.97 -25.58 -30.42
CA GLY A 513 3.38 -24.48 -31.32
C GLY A 513 3.61 -23.15 -30.59
N PRO A 514 2.62 -22.65 -29.83
CA PRO A 514 2.74 -21.41 -29.05
C PRO A 514 3.89 -21.47 -28.02
N ILE A 515 4.05 -22.60 -27.32
CA ILE A 515 5.12 -22.78 -26.33
C ILE A 515 6.49 -22.72 -27.01
N LEU A 516 6.68 -23.43 -28.12
CA LEU A 516 7.96 -23.44 -28.86
C LEU A 516 8.26 -22.07 -29.48
N SER A 517 7.24 -21.36 -29.97
CA SER A 517 7.39 -19.99 -30.46
C SER A 517 7.89 -19.04 -29.37
N ALA A 518 7.37 -19.18 -28.14
CA ALA A 518 7.76 -18.35 -27.00
C ALA A 518 9.22 -18.53 -26.56
N ILE A 519 9.90 -19.62 -26.95
CA ILE A 519 11.35 -19.77 -26.73
C ILE A 519 12.12 -18.69 -27.51
N GLY A 520 11.67 -18.37 -28.71
CA GLY A 520 12.25 -17.33 -29.57
C GLY A 520 11.83 -15.90 -29.23
N ASP A 521 11.16 -15.67 -28.10
CA ASP A 521 10.71 -14.33 -27.71
C ASP A 521 11.91 -13.39 -27.44
N ARG A 522 11.73 -12.10 -27.72
CA ARG A 522 12.76 -11.07 -27.52
C ARG A 522 13.08 -10.86 -26.05
N TYR A 523 12.10 -11.08 -25.16
CA TYR A 523 12.27 -10.87 -23.74
C TYR A 523 12.71 -12.17 -23.04
N TYR A 524 13.94 -12.19 -22.53
CA TYR A 524 14.57 -13.39 -21.98
C TYR A 524 13.77 -14.10 -20.87
N LYS A 525 12.93 -13.38 -20.11
CA LYS A 525 12.09 -14.03 -19.07
C LYS A 525 10.97 -14.88 -19.68
N VAL A 526 10.43 -14.48 -20.83
CA VAL A 526 9.45 -15.30 -21.58
C VAL A 526 10.15 -16.56 -22.08
N THR A 527 11.33 -16.41 -22.71
CA THR A 527 12.16 -17.55 -23.14
C THR A 527 12.47 -18.50 -22.00
N ALA A 528 12.89 -17.98 -20.84
CA ALA A 528 13.22 -18.80 -19.68
C ALA A 528 12.02 -19.60 -19.17
N GLU A 529 10.82 -19.00 -19.09
CA GLU A 529 9.62 -19.72 -18.65
C GLU A 529 9.15 -20.73 -19.70
N ALA A 530 9.23 -20.39 -21.00
CA ALA A 530 8.89 -21.30 -22.09
C ALA A 530 9.76 -22.56 -22.08
N LEU A 531 11.07 -22.41 -21.86
CA LEU A 531 11.99 -23.54 -21.71
C LEU A 531 11.62 -24.44 -20.52
N ARG A 532 11.16 -23.86 -19.40
CA ARG A 532 10.67 -24.66 -18.26
C ARG A 532 9.40 -25.42 -18.61
N VAL A 533 8.47 -24.82 -19.35
CA VAL A 533 7.27 -25.51 -19.84
C VAL A 533 7.67 -26.65 -20.79
N CYS A 534 8.66 -26.47 -21.66
CA CYS A 534 9.16 -27.54 -22.51
C CYS A 534 9.67 -28.76 -21.72
N GLY A 535 10.30 -28.53 -20.55
CA GLY A 535 10.68 -29.62 -19.65
C GLY A 535 9.48 -30.47 -19.22
N GLU A 536 8.38 -29.83 -18.81
CA GLU A 536 7.14 -30.53 -18.46
C GLU A 536 6.45 -31.16 -19.68
N LEU A 537 6.51 -30.51 -20.84
CA LEU A 537 5.95 -31.03 -22.09
C LEU A 537 6.60 -32.37 -22.48
N VAL A 538 7.91 -32.52 -22.28
CA VAL A 538 8.62 -33.78 -22.50
C VAL A 538 8.11 -34.87 -21.55
N ARG A 539 7.93 -34.53 -20.26
CA ARG A 539 7.37 -35.45 -19.25
C ARG A 539 5.96 -35.92 -19.63
N VAL A 540 5.13 -35.02 -20.16
CA VAL A 540 3.78 -35.31 -20.62
C VAL A 540 3.78 -36.21 -21.86
N LEU A 541 4.65 -35.94 -22.84
CA LEU A 541 4.78 -36.70 -24.07
C LEU A 541 5.41 -38.08 -23.87
N ARG A 542 6.29 -38.21 -22.86
CA ARG A 542 6.99 -39.45 -22.53
C ARG A 542 6.83 -39.80 -21.05
N PRO A 543 5.61 -40.18 -20.62
CA PRO A 543 5.32 -40.45 -19.20
C PRO A 543 6.13 -41.62 -18.62
N ASN A 544 6.60 -42.54 -19.47
CA ASN A 544 7.40 -43.71 -19.10
C ASN A 544 8.92 -43.50 -19.26
N PHE A 545 9.38 -42.28 -19.55
CA PHE A 545 10.81 -42.00 -19.61
C PHE A 545 11.34 -41.91 -18.18
N GLU A 546 11.86 -43.02 -17.65
CA GLU A 546 12.40 -43.07 -16.31
C GLU A 546 13.50 -42.01 -16.10
N VAL A 547 13.43 -41.31 -14.97
CA VAL A 547 14.45 -40.39 -14.45
C VAL A 547 15.75 -41.12 -14.05
N SER A 548 15.87 -42.42 -14.34
CA SER A 548 17.03 -43.27 -14.04
C SER A 548 18.28 -42.94 -14.85
N LEU A 549 18.20 -42.14 -15.94
CA LEU A 549 19.32 -41.89 -16.86
C LEU A 549 20.03 -40.54 -16.71
N ILE A 550 19.60 -39.63 -15.83
CA ILE A 550 20.24 -38.30 -15.69
C ILE A 550 21.10 -38.19 -14.42
N LEU A 551 20.82 -38.95 -13.36
CA LEU A 551 21.65 -38.94 -12.14
C LEU A 551 22.95 -39.75 -12.25
N GLN A 552 23.10 -40.62 -13.25
CA GLN A 552 24.36 -41.36 -13.48
C GLN A 552 25.38 -40.59 -14.33
N THR A 553 25.00 -39.52 -15.01
CA THR A 553 25.91 -38.78 -15.92
C THR A 553 26.42 -37.46 -15.33
N VAL A 554 25.95 -37.06 -14.14
CA VAL A 554 26.42 -35.85 -13.41
C VAL A 554 27.24 -36.22 -12.15
N MET A 555 27.49 -37.52 -11.92
CA MET A 555 28.47 -38.01 -10.93
C MET A 555 29.62 -38.79 -11.58
N LEU A 556 30.24 -38.21 -12.61
CA LEU A 556 31.60 -38.51 -13.04
C LEU A 556 32.32 -37.24 -13.47
#